data_AF-A0A523W0F5-F1
#
_entry.id   AF-A0A523W0F5-F1
#
_cell.length_a   1.000
_cell.length_b   1.000
_cell.length_c   1.000
_cell.angle_alpha   90.00
_cell.angle_beta   90.00
_cell.angle_gamma   90.00
#
_symmetry.space_group_name_H-M   'P 1'
#
loop_
_entity.id
_entity.type
_entity.pdbx_description
1 polymer ?
#
loop_
_entity_poly.entity_id
_entity_poly.type
_entity_poly.pdbx_seq_one_letter_code
_entity_poly.pdbx_strand_id
1 'polypeptide(L)'
;MKWVTRSKPHVDRCASLWLIKNFIDSEAEFAFVSRDYAWNENEIPLVLPGAELSPKKGKTTFELIIQKYEIKDKIIHQIAKVIHDIEQAEESDIYYLPESKGIFMVLRGIEPSSPNDLETVKIAFTVMDAIYTFLQKESQGVKFT
;
A
#
# COMPACT_ATOMS: atom_id res chain seq x y z
N MET A 1 -8.49 -6.55 13.68
CA MET A 1 -9.25 -5.36 13.22
C MET A 1 -9.81 -5.64 11.84
N LYS A 2 -11.06 -5.22 11.53
CA LYS A 2 -11.65 -5.39 10.18
C LYS A 2 -11.51 -4.11 9.37
N TRP A 3 -10.78 -4.18 8.28
CA TRP A 3 -10.48 -3.06 7.39
C TRP A 3 -11.28 -3.21 6.09
N VAL A 4 -11.91 -2.14 5.65
CA VAL A 4 -12.76 -2.15 4.46
C VAL A 4 -12.27 -1.16 3.42
N THR A 5 -12.13 -1.58 2.18
CA THR A 5 -11.71 -0.71 1.07
C THR A 5 -12.43 -1.06 -0.22
N ARG A 6 -12.35 -0.19 -1.23
CA ARG A 6 -12.95 -0.45 -2.53
C ARG A 6 -12.31 -1.68 -3.20
N SER A 7 -13.09 -2.43 -3.96
CA SER A 7 -12.58 -3.48 -4.85
C SER A 7 -11.52 -2.98 -5.84
N LYS A 8 -10.82 -3.93 -6.44
CA LYS A 8 -9.72 -3.73 -7.38
C LYS A 8 -8.58 -2.92 -6.77
N PRO A 9 -8.04 -3.33 -5.61
CA PRO A 9 -6.91 -2.63 -4.98
C PRO A 9 -5.69 -2.69 -5.88
N HIS A 10 -4.90 -1.62 -5.86
CA HIS A 10 -3.62 -1.52 -6.57
C HIS A 10 -2.73 -0.53 -5.81
N VAL A 11 -1.42 -0.58 -6.11
CA VAL A 11 -0.38 0.35 -5.63
C VAL A 11 -0.58 0.79 -4.18
N ASP A 12 -0.98 2.06 -3.91
CA ASP A 12 -1.13 2.61 -2.56
C ASP A 12 -2.06 1.78 -1.67
N ARG A 13 -3.19 1.28 -2.21
CA ARG A 13 -4.09 0.43 -1.43
C ARG A 13 -3.43 -0.91 -1.09
N CYS A 14 -2.79 -1.58 -2.05
CA CYS A 14 -2.12 -2.85 -1.77
C CYS A 14 -0.98 -2.67 -0.76
N ALA A 15 -0.14 -1.64 -0.93
CA ALA A 15 0.93 -1.31 -0.01
C ALA A 15 0.39 -0.96 1.38
N SER A 16 -0.72 -0.22 1.47
CA SER A 16 -1.37 0.15 2.72
C SER A 16 -1.90 -1.07 3.49
N LEU A 17 -2.56 -2.01 2.81
CA LEU A 17 -3.03 -3.24 3.44
C LEU A 17 -1.85 -4.11 3.93
N TRP A 18 -0.75 -4.14 3.17
CA TRP A 18 0.47 -4.84 3.59
C TRP A 18 1.09 -4.21 4.83
N LEU A 19 1.16 -2.89 4.88
CA LEU A 19 1.65 -2.13 6.04
C LEU A 19 0.81 -2.42 7.28
N ILE A 20 -0.52 -2.42 7.12
CA ILE A 20 -1.46 -2.76 8.21
C ILE A 20 -1.19 -4.17 8.74
N LYS A 21 -1.11 -5.17 7.85
CA LYS A 21 -0.94 -6.57 8.25
C LYS A 21 0.39 -6.82 8.97
N ASN A 22 1.46 -6.10 8.60
CA ASN A 22 2.80 -6.37 9.11
C ASN A 22 3.24 -5.46 10.27
N PHE A 23 2.70 -4.25 10.37
CA PHE A 23 3.19 -3.24 11.33
C PHE A 23 2.12 -2.71 12.29
N ILE A 24 0.85 -3.05 12.09
CA ILE A 24 -0.26 -2.57 12.93
C ILE A 24 -0.99 -3.72 13.59
N ASP A 25 -1.46 -4.69 12.80
CA ASP A 25 -2.28 -5.79 13.29
C ASP A 25 -2.09 -7.05 12.43
N SER A 26 -1.39 -8.05 12.98
CA SER A 26 -1.15 -9.34 12.29
C SER A 26 -2.43 -10.12 12.04
N GLU A 27 -3.48 -9.87 12.82
CA GLU A 27 -4.80 -10.49 12.67
C GLU A 27 -5.77 -9.59 11.90
N ALA A 28 -5.27 -8.57 11.19
CA ALA A 28 -6.11 -7.72 10.36
C ALA A 28 -6.83 -8.54 9.28
N GLU A 29 -8.14 -8.29 9.16
CA GLU A 29 -9.01 -8.83 8.13
C GLU A 29 -9.34 -7.74 7.11
N PHE A 30 -9.41 -8.09 5.84
CA PHE A 30 -9.67 -7.16 4.74
C PHE A 30 -10.94 -7.55 4.00
N ALA A 31 -11.85 -6.60 3.83
CA ALA A 31 -13.02 -6.75 2.97
C ALA A 31 -13.00 -5.71 1.84
N PHE A 32 -13.41 -6.17 0.66
CA PHE A 32 -13.45 -5.37 -0.55
C PHE A 32 -14.89 -5.11 -0.95
N VAL A 33 -15.25 -3.83 -1.05
CA VAL A 33 -16.63 -3.38 -1.16
C VAL A 33 -16.82 -2.42 -2.33
N SER A 34 -18.09 -2.15 -2.66
CA SER A 34 -18.43 -1.10 -3.62
C SER A 34 -18.13 0.29 -3.05
N ARG A 35 -18.09 1.30 -3.93
CA ARG A 35 -17.77 2.69 -3.55
C ARG A 35 -18.82 3.33 -2.62
N ASP A 36 -20.06 2.90 -2.75
CA ASP A 36 -21.25 3.35 -2.02
C ASP A 36 -21.55 2.53 -0.77
N TYR A 37 -20.67 1.58 -0.42
CA TYR A 37 -20.82 0.77 0.78
C TYR A 37 -20.85 1.64 2.04
N ALA A 38 -21.91 1.49 2.83
CA ALA A 38 -22.02 2.03 4.18
C ALA A 38 -21.38 1.05 5.16
N TRP A 39 -20.23 1.42 5.72
CA TRP A 39 -19.52 0.62 6.71
C TRP A 39 -20.12 0.75 8.11
N ASN A 40 -19.89 -0.29 8.90
CA ASN A 40 -20.35 -0.40 10.28
C ASN A 40 -19.35 0.25 11.26
N GLU A 41 -19.79 0.51 12.49
CA GLU A 41 -18.94 1.14 13.53
C GLU A 41 -17.69 0.31 13.89
N ASN A 42 -17.74 -1.01 13.68
CA ASN A 42 -16.64 -1.93 13.97
C ASN A 42 -15.67 -2.12 12.78
N GLU A 43 -15.89 -1.40 11.67
CA GLU A 43 -15.07 -1.47 10.46
C GLU A 43 -14.20 -0.21 10.32
N ILE A 44 -12.97 -0.40 9.86
CA ILE A 44 -12.02 0.69 9.62
C ILE A 44 -11.96 0.96 8.12
N PRO A 45 -12.58 2.03 7.62
CA PRO A 45 -12.63 2.30 6.19
C PRO A 45 -11.31 2.90 5.67
N LEU A 46 -10.91 2.46 4.48
CA LEU A 46 -9.71 2.89 3.78
C LEU A 46 -10.06 3.27 2.34
N VAL A 47 -9.75 4.51 1.95
CA VAL A 47 -10.04 5.09 0.62
C VAL A 47 -11.51 4.94 0.22
N LEU A 48 -12.39 5.29 1.15
CA LEU A 48 -13.84 5.30 0.97
C LEU A 48 -14.43 6.67 1.39
N PRO A 49 -15.64 7.05 0.92
CA PRO A 49 -16.21 8.37 1.19
C PRO A 49 -16.38 8.72 2.67
N GLY A 50 -15.60 9.69 3.18
CA GLY A 50 -15.64 10.08 4.60
C GLY A 50 -14.67 9.30 5.49
N ALA A 51 -13.93 8.33 4.94
CA ALA A 51 -12.88 7.63 5.66
C ALA A 51 -11.70 8.58 5.97
N GLU A 52 -11.22 8.56 7.21
CA GLU A 52 -10.08 9.34 7.66
C GLU A 52 -8.81 9.02 6.85
N LEU A 53 -8.62 7.74 6.53
CA LEU A 53 -7.51 7.16 5.76
C LEU A 53 -7.86 7.10 4.27
N SER A 54 -8.20 8.27 3.73
CA SER A 54 -8.29 8.50 2.28
C SER A 54 -7.18 9.48 1.88
N PRO A 55 -6.58 9.38 0.69
CA PRO A 55 -5.57 10.32 0.22
C PRO A 55 -6.04 11.76 0.38
N LYS A 56 -5.16 12.61 0.91
CA LYS A 56 -5.42 14.05 1.13
C LYS A 56 -4.28 14.82 0.49
N LYS A 57 -4.60 15.91 -0.24
CA LYS A 57 -3.66 16.78 -0.99
C LYS A 57 -2.18 16.60 -0.58
N GLY A 58 -1.42 15.89 -1.41
CA GLY A 58 0.01 15.67 -1.23
C GLY A 58 0.41 14.56 -0.24
N LYS A 59 -0.52 13.70 0.21
CA LYS A 59 -0.24 12.51 1.01
C LYS A 59 -1.03 11.31 0.50
N THR A 60 -0.32 10.21 0.33
CA THR A 60 -0.89 8.89 0.02
C THR A 60 -1.59 8.28 1.25
N THR A 61 -2.39 7.25 1.03
CA THR A 61 -2.99 6.48 2.14
C THR A 61 -1.90 5.84 2.99
N PHE A 62 -0.85 5.31 2.37
CA PHE A 62 0.31 4.73 3.03
C PHE A 62 0.96 5.71 4.01
N GLU A 63 1.19 6.95 3.58
CA GLU A 63 1.75 8.01 4.44
C GLU A 63 0.80 8.40 5.59
N LEU A 64 -0.50 8.43 5.33
CA LEU A 64 -1.50 8.71 6.37
C LEU A 64 -1.54 7.60 7.43
N ILE A 65 -1.37 6.34 7.04
CA ILE A 65 -1.27 5.21 7.96
C ILE A 65 -0.01 5.33 8.82
N ILE A 66 1.15 5.62 8.21
CA ILE A 66 2.41 5.85 8.95
C ILE A 66 2.21 6.95 10.00
N GLN A 67 1.57 8.06 9.62
CA GLN A 67 1.31 9.17 10.55
C GLN A 67 0.35 8.78 11.67
N LYS A 68 -0.76 8.11 11.35
CA LYS A 68 -1.80 7.75 12.32
C LYS A 68 -1.29 6.77 13.38
N TYR A 69 -0.47 5.80 12.98
CA TYR A 69 0.04 4.74 13.84
C TYR A 69 1.49 4.97 14.29
N GLU A 70 2.03 6.16 14.05
CA GLU A 70 3.37 6.60 14.48
C GLU A 70 4.50 5.61 14.10
N ILE A 71 4.45 5.05 12.89
CA ILE A 71 5.42 4.05 12.44
C ILE A 71 6.79 4.71 12.21
N LYS A 72 7.82 4.23 12.91
CA LYS A 72 9.19 4.81 12.92
C LYS A 72 10.21 4.05 12.08
N ASP A 73 9.81 2.91 11.48
CA ASP A 73 10.72 2.06 10.69
C ASP A 73 11.25 2.82 9.46
N LYS A 74 12.58 2.98 9.37
CA LYS A 74 13.21 3.76 8.30
C LYS A 74 12.99 3.18 6.90
N ILE A 75 12.86 1.86 6.77
CA ILE A 75 12.61 1.18 5.50
C ILE A 75 11.18 1.45 5.05
N ILE A 76 10.22 1.44 5.98
CA ILE A 76 8.84 1.86 5.68
C ILE A 76 8.78 3.32 5.19
N HIS A 77 9.57 4.22 5.79
CA HIS A 77 9.67 5.60 5.30
C HIS A 77 10.34 5.72 3.92
N GLN A 78 11.21 4.78 3.53
CA GLN A 78 11.73 4.73 2.16
C GLN A 78 10.67 4.22 1.18
N ILE A 79 9.95 3.14 1.52
CA ILE A 79 8.83 2.62 0.74
C ILE A 79 7.76 3.71 0.55
N ALA A 80 7.47 4.50 1.58
CA ALA A 80 6.52 5.61 1.49
C ALA A 80 6.88 6.61 0.38
N LYS A 81 8.17 6.92 0.20
CA LYS A 81 8.63 7.81 -0.88
C LYS A 81 8.42 7.21 -2.25
N VAL A 82 8.66 5.90 -2.40
CA VAL A 82 8.41 5.16 -3.65
C VAL A 82 6.92 5.16 -3.98
N ILE A 83 6.05 4.80 -3.04
CA ILE A 83 4.60 4.82 -3.25
C ILE A 83 4.11 6.23 -3.59
N HIS A 84 4.62 7.25 -2.90
CA HIS A 84 4.29 8.65 -3.19
C HIS A 84 4.72 9.08 -4.60
N ASP A 85 5.94 8.74 -5.02
CA ASP A 85 6.43 9.02 -6.37
C ASP A 85 5.57 8.34 -7.44
N ILE A 86 5.17 7.08 -7.21
CA ILE A 86 4.26 6.36 -8.12
C ILE A 86 2.89 7.05 -8.22
N GLU A 87 2.27 7.40 -7.10
CA GLU A 87 0.94 8.03 -7.11
C GLU A 87 0.97 9.43 -7.77
N GLN A 88 2.07 10.18 -7.64
CA GLN A 88 2.26 11.43 -8.40
C GLN A 88 2.49 11.18 -9.90
N ALA A 89 3.20 10.12 -10.25
CA ALA A 89 3.46 9.75 -11.64
C ALA A 89 2.19 9.32 -12.36
N GLU A 90 1.17 8.77 -11.67
CA GLU A 90 -0.13 8.46 -12.30
C GLU A 90 -0.84 9.72 -12.84
N GLU A 91 -0.56 10.90 -12.28
CA GLU A 91 -1.10 12.18 -12.76
C GLU A 91 -0.19 12.88 -13.80
N SER A 92 1.13 12.74 -13.66
CA SER A 92 2.12 13.53 -14.42
C SER A 92 2.88 12.75 -15.51
N ASP A 93 2.85 11.42 -15.48
CA ASP A 93 3.71 10.49 -16.24
C ASP A 93 5.23 10.72 -16.03
N ILE A 94 5.61 11.34 -14.90
CA ILE A 94 7.00 11.60 -14.52
C ILE A 94 7.33 10.84 -13.25
N TYR A 95 8.37 10.00 -13.32
CA TYR A 95 8.92 9.25 -12.17
C TYR A 95 10.24 9.88 -11.74
N TYR A 96 10.38 10.23 -10.46
CA TYR A 96 11.61 10.81 -9.93
C TYR A 96 12.57 9.75 -9.36
N LEU A 97 12.05 8.60 -8.91
CA LEU A 97 12.87 7.49 -8.43
C LEU A 97 12.97 6.40 -9.53
N PRO A 98 14.18 5.89 -9.81
CA PRO A 98 14.38 4.91 -10.89
C PRO A 98 13.61 3.60 -10.67
N GLU A 99 13.42 3.18 -9.42
CA GLU A 99 12.69 1.97 -9.05
C GLU A 99 11.16 2.10 -9.21
N SER A 100 10.62 3.32 -9.13
CA SER A 100 9.17 3.55 -9.07
C SER A 100 8.44 3.01 -10.28
N LYS A 101 8.94 3.23 -11.50
CA LYS A 101 8.27 2.75 -12.71
C LYS A 101 8.20 1.22 -12.76
N GLY A 102 9.25 0.54 -12.32
CA GLY A 102 9.28 -0.92 -12.25
C GLY A 102 8.30 -1.46 -11.22
N ILE A 103 8.30 -0.88 -10.02
CA ILE A 103 7.38 -1.26 -8.93
C ILE A 103 5.93 -0.98 -9.33
N PHE A 104 5.66 0.16 -9.96
CA PHE A 104 4.35 0.49 -10.53
C PHE A 104 3.89 -0.56 -11.52
N MET A 105 4.72 -0.92 -12.51
CA MET A 105 4.36 -1.94 -13.51
C MET A 105 3.99 -3.27 -12.88
N VAL A 106 4.77 -3.71 -11.88
CA VAL A 106 4.48 -4.95 -11.13
C VAL A 106 3.17 -4.80 -10.35
N LEU A 107 3.04 -3.82 -9.46
CA LEU A 107 1.88 -3.69 -8.58
C LEU A 107 0.58 -3.40 -9.33
N ARG A 108 0.62 -2.62 -10.43
CA ARG A 108 -0.54 -2.42 -11.30
C ARG A 108 -0.92 -3.65 -12.10
N GLY A 109 0.05 -4.48 -12.48
CA GLY A 109 -0.20 -5.70 -13.24
C GLY A 109 -0.89 -6.80 -12.42
N ILE A 110 -0.78 -6.77 -11.10
CA ILE A 110 -1.34 -7.81 -10.23
C ILE A 110 -2.87 -7.85 -10.30
N GLU A 111 -3.56 -6.71 -10.15
CA GLU A 111 -5.03 -6.65 -10.14
C GLU A 111 -5.68 -7.29 -11.38
N PRO A 112 -5.36 -6.85 -12.62
CA PRO A 112 -5.97 -7.44 -13.81
C PRO A 112 -5.53 -8.88 -14.08
N SER A 113 -4.44 -9.34 -13.45
CA SER A 113 -3.94 -10.72 -13.58
C SER A 113 -4.43 -11.65 -12.47
N SER A 114 -5.22 -11.15 -11.51
CA SER A 114 -5.70 -11.90 -10.37
C SER A 114 -7.17 -12.30 -10.54
N PRO A 115 -7.60 -13.45 -9.98
CA PRO A 115 -9.00 -13.87 -10.08
C PRO A 115 -9.94 -13.08 -9.17
N ASN A 116 -9.44 -12.46 -8.10
CA ASN A 116 -10.21 -11.66 -7.14
C ASN A 116 -9.30 -10.76 -6.29
N ASP A 117 -9.91 -9.84 -5.55
CA ASP A 117 -9.23 -8.84 -4.72
C ASP A 117 -8.34 -9.45 -3.61
N LEU A 118 -8.74 -10.59 -3.04
CA LEU A 118 -7.96 -11.24 -1.98
C LEU A 118 -6.65 -11.81 -2.54
N GLU A 119 -6.71 -12.47 -3.70
CA GLU A 119 -5.51 -12.96 -4.38
C GLU A 119 -4.64 -11.79 -4.88
N THR A 120 -5.24 -10.68 -5.34
CA THR A 120 -4.49 -9.45 -5.66
C THR A 120 -3.64 -8.98 -4.49
N VAL A 121 -4.25 -8.88 -3.30
CA VAL A 121 -3.56 -8.39 -2.10
C VAL A 121 -2.51 -9.38 -1.63
N LYS A 122 -2.79 -10.69 -1.67
CA LYS A 122 -1.81 -11.73 -1.30
C LYS A 122 -0.56 -11.72 -2.17
N ILE A 123 -0.71 -11.57 -3.49
CA ILE A 123 0.43 -11.45 -4.41
C ILE A 123 1.17 -10.14 -4.14
N ALA A 124 0.45 -9.02 -3.97
CA ALA A 124 1.08 -7.74 -3.66
C ALA A 124 1.86 -7.80 -2.34
N PHE A 125 1.39 -8.53 -1.32
CA PHE A 125 2.11 -8.70 -0.06
C PHE A 125 3.45 -9.37 -0.28
N THR A 126 3.49 -10.42 -1.11
CA THR A 126 4.75 -11.09 -1.45
C THR A 126 5.75 -10.13 -2.10
N VAL A 127 5.28 -9.26 -2.99
CA VAL A 127 6.13 -8.24 -3.64
C VAL A 127 6.61 -7.20 -2.62
N MET A 128 5.74 -6.73 -1.75
CA MET A 128 6.09 -5.75 -0.72
C MET A 128 7.08 -6.33 0.31
N ASP A 129 6.93 -7.60 0.71
CA ASP A 129 7.88 -8.31 1.56
C ASP A 129 9.26 -8.38 0.91
N ALA A 130 9.32 -8.66 -0.40
CA ALA A 130 10.57 -8.69 -1.15
C ALA A 130 11.24 -7.31 -1.22
N ILE A 131 10.46 -6.25 -1.50
CA ILE A 131 10.96 -4.86 -1.52
C ILE A 131 11.49 -4.46 -0.14
N TYR A 132 10.71 -4.71 0.92
CA TYR A 132 11.12 -4.41 2.29
C TYR A 132 12.40 -5.16 2.67
N THR A 133 12.46 -6.46 2.37
CA THR A 133 13.63 -7.29 2.67
C THR A 133 14.87 -6.79 1.92
N PHE A 134 14.73 -6.44 0.64
CA PHE A 134 15.82 -5.89 -0.16
C PHE A 134 16.38 -4.62 0.47
N LEU A 135 15.53 -3.61 0.70
CA LEU A 135 15.93 -2.32 1.28
C LEU A 135 16.52 -2.48 2.69
N GLN A 136 15.96 -3.39 3.49
CA GLN A 136 16.48 -3.71 4.80
C GLN A 136 17.90 -4.29 4.71
N LYS A 137 18.13 -5.26 3.83
CA LYS A 137 19.44 -5.90 3.65
C LYS A 137 20.47 -4.93 3.07
N GLU A 138 20.07 -4.10 2.11
CA GLU A 138 20.91 -3.04 1.58
C GLU A 138 21.33 -2.05 2.68
N SER A 139 20.41 -1.64 3.55
CA SER A 139 20.72 -0.76 4.70
C SER A 139 21.71 -1.39 5.70
N GLN A 140 21.85 -2.71 5.68
CA GLN A 140 22.80 -3.50 6.48
C GLN A 140 24.11 -3.77 5.75
N GLY A 141 24.30 -3.21 4.54
CA GLY A 141 25.51 -3.36 3.74
C GLY A 141 25.57 -4.63 2.88
N VAL A 142 24.47 -5.38 2.77
CA VAL A 142 24.40 -6.54 1.86
C VAL A 142 24.33 -6.04 0.42
N LYS A 143 25.19 -6.59 -0.44
CA LYS A 143 25.15 -6.34 -1.89
C LYS A 143 24.49 -7.53 -2.59
N PHE A 144 23.57 -7.24 -3.51
CA PHE A 144 22.91 -8.24 -4.34
C PHE A 144 23.59 -8.43 -5.71
N THR A 145 24.85 -7.98 -5.83
CA THR A 145 25.68 -7.99 -7.06
C THR A 145 26.95 -8.81 -6.88
#